data_AF-A0A1A9ZEF0-F1
#
_entry.id   AF-A0A1A9ZEF0-F1
#
_cell.length_a   1.000
_cell.length_b   1.000
_cell.length_c   1.000
_cell.angle_alpha   90.00
_cell.angle_beta   90.00
_cell.angle_gamma   90.00
#
_symmetry.space_group_name_H-M   'P 1'
#
loop_
_entity.id
_entity.type
_entity.pdbx_description
1 polymer ?
#
loop_
_entity_poly.entity_id
_entity_poly.type
_entity_poly.pdbx_seq_one_letter_code
_entity_poly.pdbx_strand_id
1 'polypeptide(L)'
;MRPSSPLLDSVRDQFEDYDQLAKDFTRVFLNEEPSCLQNSHLFDVVFLVGQSKQKARFIGVRAILGVRSRVFQEMLYGIQTGFGSPQIPVAEIFARPAPSLVSPQNQKPKSNNYLTVPDSDTMRPKSVPSSPMVKRAFSRLGTITAGWGRSIRSKNANQLNPEDKKKWISSTDCSNRDSKEKDKDKATANQLAVPRLSVCADAQKVDRAKLAQTEFTIIEFDPETFRVLLDYLHTGTCPLTCVSIPGLLCAAEHYDLPELLQACFHHCKQFMRIEVCCPMLISLENYYWRYTSASELVNMILSFVENKAHGLFKCSEFLNLSESMVQMIMCRELQCPEIRKFEAMLAWAKHKVAKMKNHPSKDTQFEFECIMERLTRDLNLCRISPSELLSIVLPSKALKNERIMETLMMQVNLGTYRMQELDEYRQQLRSQDSTEATVQVHRGG
;
A
#
# COMPACT_ATOMS: atom_id res chain seq x y z
N MET A 1 -23.27 63.75 1.88
CA MET A 1 -23.03 62.40 1.31
C MET A 1 -22.13 62.55 0.10
N ARG A 2 -20.93 61.99 0.12
CA ARG A 2 -20.06 61.92 -1.08
C ARG A 2 -20.49 60.70 -1.89
N PRO A 3 -20.66 60.80 -3.23
CA PRO A 3 -20.88 59.61 -4.04
C PRO A 3 -19.60 58.76 -4.00
N SER A 4 -19.74 57.48 -3.68
CA SER A 4 -18.68 56.49 -3.84
C SER A 4 -18.27 56.43 -5.32
N SER A 5 -16.98 56.54 -5.58
CA SER A 5 -16.41 56.47 -6.92
C SER A 5 -16.59 55.07 -7.53
N PRO A 6 -17.10 54.93 -8.76
CA PRO A 6 -17.33 53.63 -9.43
C PRO A 6 -16.04 52.81 -9.68
N LEU A 7 -14.87 53.43 -9.57
CA LEU A 7 -13.58 52.81 -9.89
C LEU A 7 -12.97 51.98 -8.77
N LEU A 8 -13.51 52.04 -7.54
CA LEU A 8 -13.00 51.25 -6.41
C LEU A 8 -13.74 49.91 -6.23
N ASP A 9 -14.94 49.75 -6.80
CA ASP A 9 -15.69 48.48 -6.76
C ASP A 9 -15.27 47.52 -7.89
N SER A 10 -14.69 48.02 -8.99
CA SER A 10 -14.34 47.14 -10.12
C SER A 10 -13.10 46.26 -9.89
N VAL A 11 -12.39 46.43 -8.77
CA VAL A 11 -11.26 45.57 -8.34
C VAL A 11 -11.66 44.67 -7.16
N ARG A 12 -12.87 44.87 -6.63
CA ARG A 12 -13.49 44.02 -5.61
C ARG A 12 -14.63 43.26 -6.26
N ASP A 13 -14.29 42.29 -7.12
CA ASP A 13 -15.00 41.02 -7.14
C ASP A 13 -14.40 40.07 -8.17
N GLN A 14 -13.98 38.89 -7.68
CA GLN A 14 -14.28 37.59 -8.29
C GLN A 14 -13.79 36.43 -7.38
N PHE A 15 -14.01 36.54 -6.07
CA PHE A 15 -14.01 35.34 -5.22
C PHE A 15 -15.42 35.18 -4.69
N GLU A 16 -16.20 34.34 -5.36
CA GLU A 16 -17.61 34.11 -5.02
C GLU A 16 -17.76 33.51 -3.60
N ASP A 17 -16.78 32.71 -3.15
CA ASP A 17 -16.69 32.15 -1.78
C ASP A 17 -15.29 31.53 -1.52
N TYR A 18 -14.89 31.33 -0.26
CA TYR A 18 -13.67 30.59 0.13
C TYR A 18 -13.67 29.14 -0.39
N ASP A 19 -14.84 28.50 -0.41
CA ASP A 19 -15.01 27.15 -0.97
C ASP A 19 -14.76 27.13 -2.47
N GLN A 20 -15.15 28.20 -3.18
CA GLN A 20 -14.92 28.33 -4.62
C GLN A 20 -13.43 28.55 -4.91
N LEU A 21 -12.76 29.39 -4.11
CA LEU A 21 -11.30 29.56 -4.19
C LEU A 21 -10.55 28.25 -3.97
N ALA A 22 -10.94 27.45 -2.98
CA ALA A 22 -10.32 26.15 -2.73
C ALA A 22 -10.52 25.18 -3.91
N LYS A 23 -11.72 25.16 -4.51
CA LYS A 23 -12.01 24.35 -5.71
C LYS A 23 -11.19 24.77 -6.91
N ASP A 24 -11.10 26.08 -7.15
CA ASP A 24 -10.34 26.62 -8.28
C ASP A 24 -8.84 26.37 -8.11
N PHE A 25 -8.31 26.51 -6.89
CA PHE A 25 -6.94 26.11 -6.57
C PHE A 25 -6.71 24.62 -6.86
N THR A 26 -7.56 23.74 -6.35
CA THR A 26 -7.47 22.29 -6.60
C THR A 26 -7.48 21.96 -8.09
N ARG A 27 -8.38 22.58 -8.87
CA ARG A 27 -8.51 22.33 -10.31
C ARG A 27 -7.24 22.68 -11.09
N VAL A 28 -6.53 23.73 -10.69
CA VAL A 28 -5.30 24.19 -11.36
C VAL A 28 -4.16 23.16 -11.25
N PHE A 29 -4.12 22.37 -10.16
CA PHE A 29 -3.01 21.46 -9.87
C PHE A 29 -3.26 19.99 -10.21
N LEU A 30 -4.43 19.66 -10.76
CA LEU A 30 -4.70 18.32 -11.29
C LEU A 30 -3.93 18.11 -12.59
N ASN A 31 -3.28 16.95 -12.72
CA ASN A 31 -2.53 16.57 -13.92
C ASN A 31 -3.47 16.07 -15.05
N GLU A 32 -4.42 16.92 -15.47
CA GLU A 32 -5.32 16.68 -16.61
C GLU A 32 -4.95 17.60 -17.79
N GLU A 33 -4.76 17.02 -18.98
CA GLU A 33 -4.65 17.76 -20.25
C GLU A 33 -6.05 18.28 -20.61
N PRO A 34 -6.38 19.58 -20.41
CA PRO A 34 -5.60 20.74 -20.88
C PRO A 34 -5.10 21.71 -19.79
N SER A 35 -5.46 21.53 -18.52
CA SER A 35 -5.10 22.41 -17.40
C SER A 35 -3.57 22.54 -17.25
N CYS A 36 -2.85 21.45 -17.50
CA CYS A 36 -1.38 21.39 -17.47
C CYS A 36 -0.72 22.36 -18.46
N LEU A 37 -1.27 22.50 -19.66
CA LEU A 37 -0.69 23.33 -20.73
C LEU A 37 -0.87 24.81 -20.41
N GLN A 38 -2.08 25.19 -19.98
CA GLN A 38 -2.42 26.57 -19.65
C GLN A 38 -1.64 27.08 -18.42
N ASN A 39 -1.48 26.22 -17.40
CA ASN A 39 -0.87 26.60 -16.13
C ASN A 39 0.58 26.13 -15.98
N SER A 40 1.24 25.71 -17.07
CA SER A 40 2.60 25.13 -17.06
C SER A 40 3.64 25.99 -16.34
N HIS A 41 3.48 27.31 -16.34
CA HIS A 41 4.35 28.28 -15.66
C HIS A 41 4.32 28.19 -14.12
N LEU A 42 3.31 27.53 -13.54
CA LEU A 42 3.18 27.32 -12.10
C LEU A 42 3.95 26.08 -11.59
N PHE A 43 4.39 25.21 -12.50
CA PHE A 43 5.06 23.95 -12.17
C PHE A 43 6.56 24.05 -12.43
N ASP A 44 7.38 23.60 -11.48
CA ASP A 44 8.84 23.75 -11.49
C ASP A 44 9.59 22.40 -11.52
N VAL A 45 8.84 21.28 -11.54
CA VAL A 45 9.39 19.93 -11.70
C VAL A 45 8.57 19.10 -12.69
N VAL A 46 9.27 18.19 -13.36
CA VAL A 46 8.72 17.24 -14.33
C VAL A 46 9.10 15.82 -13.92
N PHE A 47 8.11 14.92 -13.92
CA PHE A 47 8.28 13.50 -13.67
C PHE A 47 8.06 12.71 -14.95
N LEU A 48 9.04 11.90 -15.34
CA LEU A 48 8.98 10.96 -16.44
C LEU A 48 8.75 9.55 -15.86
N VAL A 49 7.51 9.07 -15.93
CA VAL A 49 7.05 7.87 -15.24
C VAL A 49 6.90 6.70 -16.21
N GLY A 50 7.40 5.55 -15.79
CA GLY A 50 7.26 4.28 -16.48
C GLY A 50 8.60 3.67 -16.89
N GLN A 51 8.60 2.34 -16.98
CA GLN A 51 9.78 1.54 -17.37
C GLN A 51 9.95 1.45 -18.89
N SER A 52 8.93 1.86 -19.65
CA SER A 52 8.90 1.75 -21.10
C SER A 52 9.68 2.88 -21.78
N LYS A 53 10.01 2.72 -23.07
CA LYS A 53 10.61 3.79 -23.89
C LYS A 53 9.68 5.01 -24.01
N GLN A 54 8.37 4.79 -23.97
CA GLN A 54 7.37 5.85 -23.87
C GLN A 54 7.03 6.07 -22.39
N LYS A 55 7.57 7.17 -21.82
CA LYS A 55 7.29 7.58 -20.45
C LYS A 55 6.16 8.58 -20.43
N ALA A 56 5.26 8.44 -19.47
CA ALA A 56 4.26 9.46 -19.20
C ALA A 56 4.94 10.67 -18.54
N ARG A 57 4.53 11.87 -18.93
CA ARG A 57 5.07 13.12 -18.39
C ARG A 57 4.05 13.74 -17.45
N PHE A 58 4.45 13.95 -16.20
CA PHE A 58 3.66 14.68 -15.20
C PHE A 58 4.42 15.90 -14.70
N ILE A 59 3.70 16.90 -14.23
CA ILE A 59 4.29 18.16 -13.73
C ILE A 59 3.86 18.41 -12.29
N GLY A 60 4.80 18.93 -11.50
CA GLY A 60 4.67 19.09 -10.06
C GLY A 60 5.09 20.47 -9.56
N VAL A 61 4.63 20.83 -8.37
CA VAL A 61 5.13 22.01 -7.63
C VAL A 61 6.02 21.53 -6.49
N ARG A 62 7.33 21.69 -6.64
CA ARG A 62 8.37 21.20 -5.74
C ARG A 62 8.10 21.54 -4.27
N ALA A 63 7.70 22.78 -4.00
CA ALA A 63 7.43 23.26 -2.66
C ALA A 63 6.25 22.52 -2.00
N ILE A 64 5.19 22.24 -2.77
CA ILE A 64 4.02 21.50 -2.26
C ILE A 64 4.42 20.05 -1.97
N LEU A 65 5.08 19.39 -2.92
CA LEU A 65 5.52 18.00 -2.78
C LEU A 65 6.46 17.81 -1.58
N GLY A 66 7.46 18.69 -1.43
CA GLY A 66 8.44 18.61 -0.35
C GLY A 66 7.89 18.92 1.04
N VAL A 67 6.78 19.68 1.15
CA VAL A 67 6.11 19.90 2.44
C VAL A 67 5.24 18.71 2.84
N ARG A 68 4.67 18.01 1.85
CA ARG A 68 3.71 16.92 2.07
C ARG A 68 4.36 15.55 2.18
N SER A 69 5.58 15.39 1.66
CA SER A 69 6.33 14.14 1.75
C SER A 69 7.79 14.42 2.04
N ARG A 70 8.29 13.77 3.09
CA ARG A 70 9.71 13.79 3.44
C ARG A 70 10.58 13.20 2.33
N VAL A 71 10.10 12.15 1.66
CA VAL A 71 10.83 11.50 0.56
C VAL A 71 10.96 12.47 -0.63
N PHE A 72 9.89 13.20 -0.97
CA PHE A 72 9.99 14.27 -1.98
C PHE A 72 10.88 15.42 -1.50
N GLN A 73 10.88 15.76 -0.20
CA GLN A 73 11.80 16.77 0.33
C GLN A 73 13.27 16.38 0.14
N GLU A 74 13.62 15.14 0.48
CA GLU A 74 14.96 14.58 0.33
C GLU A 74 15.36 14.42 -1.14
N MET A 75 14.42 14.00 -1.99
CA MET A 75 14.62 13.84 -3.44
C MET A 75 14.85 15.20 -4.12
N LEU A 76 13.99 16.18 -3.83
CA LEU A 76 13.95 17.45 -4.56
C LEU A 76 14.89 18.53 -4.00
N TYR A 77 15.23 18.48 -2.71
CA TYR A 77 16.09 19.49 -2.06
C TYR A 77 17.38 18.90 -1.47
N GLY A 78 17.50 17.57 -1.36
CA GLY A 78 18.67 16.93 -0.73
C GLY A 78 18.72 17.05 0.78
N ILE A 79 17.66 17.54 1.42
CA ILE A 79 17.63 17.79 2.86
C ILE A 79 17.33 16.48 3.59
N GLN A 80 18.36 15.79 4.07
CA GLN A 80 18.19 14.68 5.01
C GLN A 80 17.77 15.25 6.37
N THR A 81 16.53 15.00 6.79
CA THR A 81 16.12 15.36 8.15
C THR A 81 16.75 14.35 9.12
N GLY A 82 17.85 14.73 9.77
CA GLY A 82 18.66 13.87 10.66
C GLY A 82 17.96 13.34 11.92
N PHE A 83 16.64 13.48 12.01
CA PHE A 83 15.79 12.76 12.94
C PHE A 83 15.04 11.70 12.14
N GLY A 84 15.39 10.42 12.35
CA GLY A 84 14.49 9.34 11.97
C GLY A 84 13.18 9.60 12.72
N SER A 85 12.12 9.93 11.98
CA SER A 85 10.78 9.89 12.54
C SER A 85 10.59 8.49 13.12
N PRO A 86 9.96 8.29 14.29
CA PRO A 86 9.60 6.95 14.70
C PRO A 86 8.80 6.34 13.54
N GLN A 87 9.38 5.36 12.87
CA GLN A 87 8.70 4.55 11.87
C GLN A 87 7.58 3.88 12.64
N ILE A 88 6.38 4.47 12.58
CA ILE A 88 5.20 3.89 13.20
C ILE A 88 4.98 2.59 12.43
N PRO A 89 5.05 1.41 13.07
CA PRO A 89 4.84 0.15 12.38
C PRO A 89 3.51 0.20 11.65
N VAL A 90 3.44 -0.36 10.43
CA VAL A 90 2.22 -0.34 9.63
C VAL A 90 1.05 -0.92 10.42
N ALA A 91 1.27 -2.02 11.15
CA ALA A 91 0.36 -2.59 12.15
C ALA A 91 -0.21 -1.58 13.18
N GLU A 92 0.54 -0.57 13.62
CA GLU A 92 0.07 0.47 14.54
C GLU A 92 -0.81 1.51 13.82
N ILE A 93 -0.48 1.87 12.58
CA ILE A 93 -1.34 2.71 11.72
C ILE A 93 -2.69 2.03 11.50
N PHE A 94 -2.66 0.72 11.29
CA PHE A 94 -3.83 -0.14 11.14
C PHE A 94 -4.76 -0.21 12.34
N ALA A 95 -4.19 -0.12 13.55
CA ALA A 95 -4.90 -0.21 14.80
C ALA A 95 -5.52 1.13 15.23
N ARG A 96 -5.14 2.24 14.58
CA ARG A 96 -5.67 3.56 14.92
C ARG A 96 -7.11 3.72 14.42
N PRO A 97 -8.04 4.17 15.29
CA PRO A 97 -9.36 4.58 14.85
C PRO A 97 -9.23 5.75 13.86
N ALA A 98 -10.04 5.74 12.80
CA ALA A 98 -10.04 6.81 11.81
C ALA A 98 -10.33 8.16 12.49
N PRO A 99 -9.71 9.27 12.05
CA PRO A 99 -10.16 10.59 12.47
C PRO A 99 -11.63 10.74 12.09
N SER A 100 -12.47 11.08 13.06
CA SER A 100 -13.89 11.30 12.82
C SER A 100 -14.08 12.44 11.82
N LEU A 101 -14.67 12.14 10.66
CA LEU A 101 -15.21 13.17 9.78
C LEU A 101 -16.25 13.95 10.58
N VAL A 102 -15.97 15.22 10.87
CA VAL A 102 -16.87 16.09 11.62
C VAL A 102 -18.14 16.26 10.78
N SER A 103 -19.22 15.58 11.17
CA SER A 103 -20.55 15.83 10.62
C SER A 103 -21.09 17.14 11.21
N PRO A 104 -21.68 18.03 10.42
CA PRO A 104 -22.16 19.32 10.90
C PRO A 104 -23.52 19.14 11.57
N GLN A 105 -23.52 18.82 12.87
CA GLN A 105 -24.74 18.96 13.66
C GLN A 105 -24.44 19.52 15.05
N ASN A 106 -24.92 20.74 15.24
CA ASN A 106 -25.07 21.49 16.50
C ASN A 106 -23.79 21.93 17.23
N GLN A 107 -23.21 23.06 16.81
CA GLN A 107 -22.65 24.03 17.76
C GLN A 107 -22.97 25.48 17.34
N LYS A 108 -23.49 26.26 18.29
CA LYS A 108 -23.78 27.70 18.22
C LYS A 108 -22.51 28.52 17.94
N PRO A 109 -22.64 29.72 17.34
CA PRO A 109 -21.50 30.42 16.77
C PRO A 109 -20.69 31.13 17.86
N LYS A 110 -19.38 30.82 17.93
CA LYS A 110 -18.38 31.76 18.43
C LYS A 110 -17.35 31.92 17.33
N SER A 111 -17.50 33.00 16.57
CA SER A 111 -16.55 33.45 15.57
C SER A 111 -15.25 33.87 16.26
N ASN A 112 -14.17 33.13 15.98
CA ASN A 112 -12.82 33.67 15.84
C ASN A 112 -11.93 32.58 15.23
N ASN A 113 -12.02 32.42 13.90
CA ASN A 113 -11.08 31.63 13.10
C ASN A 113 -9.94 32.55 12.62
N TYR A 114 -9.12 33.02 13.57
CA TYR A 114 -7.81 33.56 13.26
C TYR A 114 -6.74 32.54 13.65
N LEU A 115 -5.75 32.37 12.76
CA LEU A 115 -4.51 31.68 13.06
C LEU A 115 -3.73 32.54 14.07
N THR A 116 -3.98 32.34 15.36
CA THR A 116 -3.15 32.96 16.41
C THR A 116 -1.84 32.20 16.51
N VAL A 117 -0.78 32.82 16.02
CA VAL A 117 0.60 32.48 16.37
C VAL A 117 0.72 32.55 17.91
N PRO A 118 1.29 31.55 18.60
CA PRO A 118 1.47 31.66 20.05
C PRO A 118 2.42 32.82 20.35
N ASP A 119 1.97 33.79 21.13
CA ASP A 119 2.84 34.84 21.66
C ASP A 119 3.94 34.19 22.51
N SER A 120 5.18 34.44 22.14
CA SER A 120 6.36 33.93 22.84
C SER A 120 6.62 34.74 24.11
N ASP A 121 5.72 34.67 25.09
CA ASP A 121 5.97 35.13 26.46
C ASP A 121 4.96 34.52 27.44
N THR A 122 5.13 33.24 27.78
CA THR A 122 4.63 32.70 29.05
C THR A 122 5.67 31.77 29.65
N MET A 123 6.37 32.24 30.69
CA MET A 123 7.16 31.40 31.57
C MET A 123 6.26 30.32 32.18
N ARG A 124 6.55 29.04 31.93
CA ARG A 124 5.91 27.93 32.66
C ARG A 124 6.51 27.79 34.06
N PRO A 125 5.70 27.54 35.10
CA PRO A 125 6.20 27.30 36.45
C PRO A 125 6.85 25.91 36.55
N LYS A 126 7.84 25.84 37.45
CA LYS A 126 8.64 24.66 37.80
C LYS A 126 7.76 23.53 38.34
N SER A 127 8.03 22.29 37.94
CA SER A 127 7.63 21.10 38.70
C SER A 127 8.83 20.16 38.89
N VAL A 128 9.04 19.76 40.14
CA VAL A 128 10.13 18.89 40.66
C VAL A 128 9.52 17.50 41.00
N PRO A 129 10.29 16.49 41.48
CA PRO A 129 10.79 15.33 40.73
C PRO A 129 10.19 13.97 41.19
N SER A 130 10.41 12.87 40.45
CA SER A 130 10.79 11.54 40.99
C SER A 130 10.99 10.45 39.91
N SER A 131 12.14 9.78 39.99
CA SER A 131 12.61 8.52 39.34
C SER A 131 11.83 7.27 39.87
N PRO A 132 12.08 5.99 39.46
CA PRO A 132 13.30 5.44 38.83
C PRO A 132 13.22 4.30 37.79
N MET A 133 14.30 4.24 37.00
CA MET A 133 15.05 3.09 36.45
C MET A 133 14.40 1.69 36.37
N VAL A 134 14.41 1.12 35.16
CA VAL A 134 14.72 -0.30 34.95
C VAL A 134 15.79 -0.43 33.86
N LYS A 135 16.96 -0.92 34.29
CA LYS A 135 18.04 -1.40 33.41
C LYS A 135 17.63 -2.77 32.85
N ARG A 136 17.76 -2.98 31.54
CA ARG A 136 18.13 -4.28 31.00
C ARG A 136 19.26 -4.12 29.98
N ALA A 137 20.31 -4.88 30.25
CA ALA A 137 21.54 -4.97 29.48
C ALA A 137 21.54 -6.22 28.60
N PHE A 138 22.66 -6.36 27.87
CA PHE A 138 23.09 -7.40 26.92
C PHE A 138 22.66 -7.14 25.47
N SER A 139 23.50 -7.23 24.43
CA SER A 139 24.96 -7.26 24.24
C SER A 139 25.18 -7.45 22.73
N ARG A 140 26.11 -6.68 22.13
CA ARG A 140 27.09 -6.98 21.04
C ARG A 140 26.71 -7.98 19.93
N LEU A 141 26.91 -7.76 18.62
CA LEU A 141 28.09 -7.33 17.82
C LEU A 141 27.59 -6.75 16.47
N GLY A 142 28.33 -5.99 15.66
CA GLY A 142 29.77 -5.84 15.57
C GLY A 142 30.26 -4.64 14.75
N THR A 143 31.58 -4.48 14.84
CA THR A 143 32.45 -3.37 14.47
C THR A 143 33.00 -3.49 13.05
N ILE A 144 33.11 -2.36 12.34
CA ILE A 144 34.18 -1.99 11.37
C ILE A 144 33.94 -0.50 11.00
N THR A 145 34.84 0.48 10.99
CA THR A 145 36.26 0.72 11.32
C THR A 145 36.47 2.25 11.46
N ALA A 146 37.48 2.66 12.25
CA ALA A 146 38.29 3.90 12.22
C ALA A 146 37.65 5.24 11.78
N GLY A 147 37.62 6.33 12.55
CA GLY A 147 38.48 6.74 13.66
C GLY A 147 39.44 7.84 13.20
N TRP A 148 38.99 9.11 13.22
CA TRP A 148 39.83 10.30 13.47
C TRP A 148 38.97 11.35 14.17
N GLY A 149 39.17 11.47 15.48
CA GLY A 149 38.55 12.51 16.29
C GLY A 149 39.33 13.82 16.18
N ARG A 150 38.60 14.94 16.18
CA ARG A 150 39.04 16.15 16.87
C ARG A 150 37.85 16.78 17.59
N SER A 151 38.00 16.81 18.91
CA SER A 151 37.20 17.57 19.86
C SER A 151 37.33 19.07 19.57
N ILE A 152 36.20 19.77 19.37
CA ILE A 152 36.11 21.22 19.60
C ILE A 152 34.88 21.49 20.47
N ARG A 153 35.22 21.87 21.70
CA ARG A 153 34.48 22.55 22.76
C ARG A 153 33.28 23.38 22.30
N SER A 154 32.10 22.99 22.80
CA SER A 154 30.88 23.80 22.83
C SER A 154 31.10 25.13 23.56
N LYS A 155 30.72 26.24 22.89
CA LYS A 155 30.32 27.49 23.53
C LYS A 155 28.99 27.92 22.92
N ASN A 156 27.94 27.78 23.71
CA ASN A 156 26.65 28.42 23.51
C ASN A 156 26.84 29.95 23.55
N ALA A 157 26.52 30.64 22.46
CA ALA A 157 26.20 32.06 22.46
C ALA A 157 25.26 32.31 21.28
N ASN A 158 23.98 32.49 21.56
CA ASN A 158 23.03 33.20 20.70
C ASN A 158 21.90 33.73 21.61
N GLN A 159 22.14 34.89 22.20
CA GLN A 159 21.06 35.82 22.54
C GLN A 159 20.77 36.63 21.27
N LEU A 160 19.50 36.65 20.84
CA LEU A 160 19.03 37.42 19.70
C LEU A 160 18.83 38.88 20.11
N ASN A 161 19.27 39.82 19.27
CA ASN A 161 19.13 41.26 19.46
C ASN A 161 17.71 41.71 19.05
N PRO A 162 17.02 42.59 19.80
CA PRO A 162 15.60 42.89 19.56
C PRO A 162 15.28 43.79 18.35
N GLU A 163 16.27 44.15 17.51
CA GLU A 163 16.06 45.02 16.33
C GLU A 163 15.74 44.28 15.03
N ASP A 164 15.83 42.94 14.98
CA ASP A 164 15.51 42.14 13.79
C ASP A 164 13.99 41.96 13.53
N LYS A 165 13.13 42.61 14.32
CA LYS A 165 11.66 42.45 14.23
C LYS A 165 10.96 43.27 13.15
N LYS A 166 11.65 43.99 12.28
CA LYS A 166 10.97 44.79 11.23
C LYS A 166 11.76 44.84 9.93
N LYS A 167 11.38 43.99 8.97
CA LYS A 167 11.41 44.27 7.51
C LYS A 167 10.84 43.06 6.73
N TRP A 168 9.55 43.12 6.42
CA TRP A 168 9.02 42.48 5.22
C TRP A 168 9.38 43.40 4.04
N ILE A 169 10.22 42.94 3.11
CA ILE A 169 10.46 43.65 1.85
C ILE A 169 9.80 42.83 0.75
N SER A 170 8.56 43.20 0.45
CA SER A 170 7.83 42.83 -0.75
C SER A 170 7.77 44.07 -1.63
N SER A 171 8.81 44.30 -2.42
CA SER A 171 8.80 45.18 -3.60
C SER A 171 10.19 45.19 -4.24
N THR A 172 10.42 44.36 -5.25
CA THR A 172 11.44 44.66 -6.25
C THR A 172 10.74 45.35 -7.40
N ASP A 173 10.76 46.68 -7.36
CA ASP A 173 10.34 47.55 -8.45
C ASP A 173 11.53 47.74 -9.40
N CYS A 174 11.34 47.38 -10.67
CA CYS A 174 12.38 47.41 -11.69
C CYS A 174 12.23 48.68 -12.54
N SER A 175 12.76 49.81 -12.07
CA SER A 175 12.90 51.01 -12.88
C SER A 175 14.25 51.72 -12.64
N ASN A 176 15.23 51.32 -13.45
CA ASN A 176 16.28 52.11 -14.12
C ASN A 176 16.65 53.51 -13.55
N ARG A 177 17.92 53.73 -13.13
CA ARG A 177 18.88 54.63 -13.82
C ARG A 177 20.21 54.82 -13.08
N ASP A 178 21.24 54.87 -13.92
CA ASP A 178 22.65 55.22 -13.78
C ASP A 178 23.10 56.09 -12.59
N SER A 179 24.14 55.62 -11.89
CA SER A 179 25.25 56.47 -11.44
C SER A 179 26.50 55.61 -11.20
N LYS A 180 27.62 56.16 -11.64
CA LYS A 180 28.88 55.50 -12.00
C LYS A 180 29.90 55.71 -10.88
N GLU A 181 30.48 54.64 -10.32
CA GLU A 181 31.83 54.69 -9.77
C GLU A 181 32.51 53.32 -9.69
N LYS A 182 33.81 53.33 -10.03
CA LYS A 182 34.81 52.24 -10.15
C LYS A 182 35.06 51.61 -8.76
N ASP A 183 35.50 50.36 -8.55
CA ASP A 183 36.47 49.54 -9.27
C ASP A 183 36.47 48.10 -8.69
N LYS A 184 37.04 47.16 -9.46
CA LYS A 184 37.49 45.78 -9.13
C LYS A 184 36.51 44.59 -9.13
N ASP A 185 36.68 43.81 -10.20
CA ASP A 185 36.16 42.48 -10.51
C ASP A 185 36.23 41.43 -9.40
N LYS A 186 35.09 40.76 -9.17
CA LYS A 186 35.00 39.29 -9.31
C LYS A 186 33.57 38.89 -9.66
N ALA A 187 33.40 38.38 -10.87
CA ALA A 187 32.14 37.94 -11.46
C ALA A 187 31.33 37.03 -10.51
N THR A 188 30.18 37.55 -10.04
CA THR A 188 29.12 36.76 -9.42
C THR A 188 28.06 36.50 -10.47
N ALA A 189 28.16 35.34 -11.11
CA ALA A 189 27.13 34.86 -12.02
C ALA A 189 25.80 34.72 -11.27
N ASN A 190 24.73 35.29 -11.85
CA ASN A 190 23.31 35.07 -11.62
C ASN A 190 22.97 34.15 -10.43
N GLN A 191 22.78 34.74 -9.25
CA GLN A 191 22.06 34.08 -8.17
C GLN A 191 20.59 34.02 -8.57
N LEU A 192 20.15 32.85 -9.05
CA LEU A 192 18.73 32.48 -9.05
C LEU A 192 18.20 32.69 -7.63
N ALA A 193 17.20 33.55 -7.48
CA ALA A 193 16.59 33.85 -6.19
C ALA A 193 15.97 32.57 -5.64
N VAL A 194 16.64 31.94 -4.67
CA VAL A 194 16.11 30.78 -3.93
C VAL A 194 14.99 31.30 -3.04
N PRO A 195 13.73 30.86 -3.21
CA PRO A 195 12.68 31.19 -2.28
C PRO A 195 13.09 30.67 -0.90
N ARG A 196 13.18 31.56 0.09
CA ARG A 196 13.39 31.15 1.49
C ARG A 196 12.13 30.46 1.98
N LEU A 197 12.01 29.16 1.71
CA LEU A 197 11.07 28.29 2.42
C LEU A 197 11.44 28.35 3.91
N SER A 198 10.59 28.97 4.72
CA SER A 198 10.69 29.03 6.19
C SER A 198 10.64 27.66 6.87
N VAL A 199 10.52 26.58 6.10
CA VAL A 199 10.58 25.18 6.53
C VAL A 199 12.03 24.67 6.60
N CYS A 200 12.99 25.38 6.01
CA CYS A 200 14.41 25.04 6.05
C CYS A 200 15.14 25.99 7.01
N ALA A 201 15.22 25.64 8.29
CA ALA A 201 15.98 26.42 9.27
C ALA A 201 17.46 26.61 8.87
N ASP A 202 17.99 25.78 7.97
CA ASP A 202 19.33 25.90 7.41
C ASP A 202 19.31 25.86 5.88
N ALA A 203 19.19 27.01 5.22
CA ALA A 203 19.35 27.13 3.76
C ALA A 203 20.72 26.60 3.26
N GLN A 204 21.68 26.40 4.16
CA GLN A 204 23.00 25.82 3.90
C GLN A 204 22.99 24.29 3.73
N LYS A 205 21.90 23.59 4.08
CA LYS A 205 21.75 22.13 3.92
C LYS A 205 21.08 21.71 2.61
N VAL A 206 20.67 22.67 1.78
CA VAL A 206 20.05 22.40 0.47
C VAL A 206 21.14 22.04 -0.53
N ASP A 207 20.99 20.90 -1.19
CA ASP A 207 21.88 20.49 -2.26
C ASP A 207 21.55 21.30 -3.53
N ARG A 208 22.49 22.17 -3.92
CA ARG A 208 22.34 23.03 -5.11
C ARG A 208 22.20 22.24 -6.40
N ALA A 209 22.82 21.07 -6.51
CA ALA A 209 22.71 20.23 -7.70
C ALA A 209 21.30 19.64 -7.82
N LYS A 210 20.74 19.14 -6.71
CA LYS A 210 19.36 18.64 -6.67
C LYS A 210 18.32 19.74 -6.88
N LEU A 211 18.59 20.95 -6.37
CA LEU A 211 17.70 22.09 -6.60
C LEU A 211 17.68 22.52 -8.08
N ALA A 212 18.82 22.42 -8.78
CA ALA A 212 18.91 22.71 -10.21
C ALA A 212 18.27 21.63 -11.09
N GLN A 213 18.10 20.40 -10.58
CA GLN A 213 17.44 19.32 -11.30
C GLN A 213 15.93 19.55 -11.37
N THR A 214 15.39 19.72 -12.58
CA THR A 214 13.97 19.94 -12.84
C THR A 214 13.26 18.69 -13.37
N GLU A 215 14.00 17.68 -13.83
CA GLU A 215 13.44 16.45 -14.39
C GLU A 215 13.84 15.22 -13.57
N PHE A 216 12.85 14.37 -13.24
CA PHE A 216 13.01 13.18 -12.42
C PHE A 216 12.40 11.97 -13.14
N THR A 217 13.12 10.85 -13.18
CA THR A 217 12.59 9.59 -13.74
C THR A 217 12.07 8.72 -12.61
N ILE A 218 10.85 8.19 -12.77
CA ILE A 218 10.20 7.27 -11.83
C ILE A 218 9.95 5.93 -12.54
N ILE A 219 10.43 4.84 -11.95
CA ILE A 219 10.36 3.49 -12.54
C ILE A 219 9.63 2.48 -11.64
N GLU A 220 9.42 2.84 -10.39
CA GLU A 220 8.85 2.01 -9.33
C GLU A 220 7.34 1.81 -9.50
N PHE A 221 6.67 2.77 -10.15
CA PHE A 221 5.22 2.81 -10.30
C PHE A 221 4.83 3.04 -11.76
N ASP A 222 3.65 2.53 -12.12
CA ASP A 222 3.04 2.84 -13.39
C ASP A 222 2.53 4.30 -13.42
N PRO A 223 2.34 4.87 -14.62
CA PRO A 223 1.88 6.24 -14.78
C PRO A 223 0.60 6.59 -14.01
N GLU A 224 -0.37 5.68 -13.97
CA GLU A 224 -1.68 5.96 -13.40
C GLU A 224 -1.60 6.02 -11.87
N THR A 225 -0.91 5.07 -11.25
CA THR A 225 -0.64 5.10 -9.80
C THR A 225 0.08 6.39 -9.40
N PHE A 226 1.13 6.78 -10.15
CA PHE A 226 1.89 7.99 -9.83
C PHE A 226 1.07 9.27 -10.05
N ARG A 227 0.23 9.32 -11.08
CA ARG A 227 -0.67 10.45 -11.34
C ARG A 227 -1.60 10.69 -10.14
N VAL A 228 -2.28 9.63 -9.69
CA VAL A 228 -3.22 9.72 -8.54
C VAL A 228 -2.49 10.15 -7.26
N LEU A 229 -1.28 9.64 -7.03
CA LEU A 229 -0.43 10.06 -5.92
C LEU A 229 -0.07 11.56 -6.02
N LEU A 230 0.31 12.02 -7.21
CA LEU A 230 0.71 13.40 -7.44
C LEU A 230 -0.46 14.37 -7.24
N ASP A 231 -1.64 14.00 -7.75
CA ASP A 231 -2.88 14.73 -7.53
C ASP A 231 -3.22 14.81 -6.02
N TYR A 232 -3.03 13.71 -5.27
CA TYR A 232 -3.18 13.71 -3.82
C TYR A 232 -2.20 14.68 -3.13
N LEU A 233 -0.92 14.67 -3.51
CA LEU A 233 0.09 15.56 -2.90
C LEU A 233 -0.24 17.04 -3.11
N HIS A 234 -0.73 17.38 -4.30
CA HIS A 234 -1.12 18.74 -4.65
C HIS A 234 -2.41 19.19 -3.97
N THR A 235 -3.44 18.35 -4.00
CA THR A 235 -4.82 18.75 -3.66
C THR A 235 -5.24 18.30 -2.25
N GLY A 236 -4.54 17.33 -1.67
CA GLY A 236 -4.92 16.66 -0.43
C GLY A 236 -6.04 15.62 -0.59
N THR A 237 -6.49 15.36 -1.82
CA THR A 237 -7.61 14.44 -2.10
C THR A 237 -7.32 13.57 -3.31
N CYS A 238 -7.81 12.33 -3.31
CA CYS A 238 -7.76 11.46 -4.48
C CYS A 238 -8.90 10.43 -4.45
N PRO A 239 -9.38 9.96 -5.62
CA PRO A 239 -10.36 8.89 -5.66
C PRO A 239 -9.74 7.57 -5.22
N LEU A 240 -10.40 6.87 -4.30
CA LEU A 240 -10.01 5.53 -3.86
C LEU A 240 -10.95 4.49 -4.47
N THR A 241 -10.36 3.49 -5.13
CA THR A 241 -11.07 2.31 -5.63
C THR A 241 -10.28 1.06 -5.25
N CYS A 242 -10.96 -0.05 -4.96
CA CYS A 242 -10.26 -1.31 -4.62
C CYS A 242 -9.26 -1.74 -5.71
N VAL A 243 -9.51 -1.43 -6.97
CA VAL A 243 -8.61 -1.79 -8.09
C VAL A 243 -7.34 -0.92 -8.11
N SER A 244 -7.44 0.37 -7.76
CA SER A 244 -6.28 1.28 -7.74
C SER A 244 -5.48 1.24 -6.42
N ILE A 245 -6.10 0.78 -5.33
CA ILE A 245 -5.47 0.77 -4.00
C ILE A 245 -4.15 0.00 -3.94
N PRO A 246 -3.98 -1.21 -4.50
CA PRO A 246 -2.70 -1.92 -4.46
C PRO A 246 -1.48 -1.07 -4.82
N GLY A 247 -1.52 -0.39 -5.98
CA GLY A 247 -0.44 0.48 -6.42
C GLY A 247 -0.31 1.73 -5.54
N LEU A 248 -1.42 2.40 -5.25
CA LEU A 248 -1.44 3.65 -4.48
C LEU A 248 -0.96 3.46 -3.03
N LEU A 249 -1.30 2.35 -2.42
CA LEU A 249 -0.88 1.95 -1.07
C LEU A 249 0.63 1.72 -0.99
N CYS A 250 1.19 1.04 -1.99
CA CYS A 250 2.64 0.85 -2.07
C CYS A 250 3.37 2.18 -2.35
N ALA A 251 2.78 3.05 -3.17
CA ALA A 251 3.29 4.40 -3.40
C ALA A 251 3.23 5.26 -2.13
N ALA A 252 2.16 5.16 -1.35
CA ALA A 252 2.02 5.88 -0.08
C ALA A 252 3.08 5.45 0.94
N GLU A 253 3.38 4.14 1.06
CA GLU A 253 4.51 3.66 1.89
C GLU A 253 5.84 4.17 1.33
N HIS A 254 6.06 4.08 0.01
CA HIS A 254 7.32 4.47 -0.62
C HIS A 254 7.66 5.95 -0.46
N TYR A 255 6.66 6.83 -0.56
CA TYR A 255 6.82 8.28 -0.45
C TYR A 255 6.51 8.82 0.95
N ASP A 256 6.39 7.95 1.96
CA ASP A 256 6.16 8.32 3.37
C ASP A 256 4.92 9.19 3.57
N LEU A 257 3.76 8.65 3.17
CA LEU A 257 2.43 9.28 3.27
C LEU A 257 1.49 8.46 4.17
N PRO A 258 1.65 8.53 5.50
CA PRO A 258 0.92 7.68 6.44
C PRO A 258 -0.59 7.91 6.43
N GLU A 259 -1.07 9.13 6.18
CA GLU A 259 -2.50 9.44 6.13
C GLU A 259 -3.17 8.79 4.91
N LEU A 260 -2.50 8.83 3.75
CA LEU A 260 -2.99 8.17 2.53
C LEU A 260 -2.96 6.66 2.70
N LEU A 261 -1.89 6.13 3.29
CA LEU A 261 -1.76 4.70 3.60
C LEU A 261 -2.93 4.22 4.48
N GLN A 262 -3.24 4.98 5.54
CA GLN A 262 -4.37 4.70 6.42
C GLN A 262 -5.70 4.75 5.67
N ALA A 263 -5.91 5.75 4.80
CA ALA A 263 -7.13 5.90 4.01
C ALA A 263 -7.34 4.70 3.06
N CYS A 264 -6.27 4.22 2.41
CA CYS A 264 -6.31 3.02 1.56
C CYS A 264 -6.80 1.78 2.33
N PHE A 265 -6.22 1.52 3.52
CA PHE A 265 -6.66 0.39 4.33
C PHE A 265 -8.08 0.52 4.85
N HIS A 266 -8.47 1.71 5.27
CA HIS A 266 -9.83 1.98 5.71
C HIS A 266 -10.84 1.71 4.59
N HIS A 267 -10.56 2.20 3.38
CA HIS A 267 -11.41 1.96 2.21
C HIS A 267 -11.53 0.46 1.90
N CYS A 268 -10.43 -0.29 1.90
CA CYS A 268 -10.47 -1.74 1.71
C CYS A 268 -11.32 -2.45 2.77
N LYS A 269 -11.17 -2.10 4.05
CA LYS A 269 -11.98 -2.69 5.13
C LYS A 269 -13.48 -2.46 4.93
N GLN A 270 -13.88 -1.32 4.39
CA GLN A 270 -15.30 -0.96 4.22
C GLN A 270 -15.92 -1.47 2.92
N PHE A 271 -15.17 -1.46 1.82
CA PHE A 271 -15.73 -1.65 0.47
C PHE A 271 -15.22 -2.88 -0.27
N MET A 272 -14.42 -3.75 0.37
CA MET A 272 -13.94 -4.98 -0.25
C MET A 272 -15.07 -5.93 -0.61
N ARG A 273 -15.08 -6.38 -1.88
CA ARG A 273 -16.03 -7.34 -2.45
C ARG A 273 -15.28 -8.51 -3.08
N ILE A 274 -15.97 -9.63 -3.30
CA ILE A 274 -15.35 -10.85 -3.80
C ILE A 274 -14.76 -10.64 -5.21
N GLU A 275 -15.47 -9.88 -6.05
CA GLU A 275 -15.12 -9.66 -7.46
C GLU A 275 -13.81 -8.87 -7.62
N VAL A 276 -13.46 -8.04 -6.63
CA VAL A 276 -12.23 -7.23 -6.66
C VAL A 276 -11.04 -7.93 -6.00
N CYS A 277 -11.24 -9.01 -5.24
CA CYS A 277 -10.16 -9.71 -4.53
C CYS A 277 -9.11 -10.28 -5.49
N CYS A 278 -9.52 -11.00 -6.54
CA CYS A 278 -8.57 -11.58 -7.50
C CYS A 278 -7.77 -10.50 -8.26
N PRO A 279 -8.40 -9.46 -8.86
CA PRO A 279 -7.67 -8.34 -9.45
C PRO A 279 -6.66 -7.68 -8.50
N MET A 280 -7.05 -7.46 -7.23
CA MET A 280 -6.15 -6.87 -6.23
C MET A 280 -4.94 -7.77 -5.94
N LEU A 281 -5.15 -9.07 -5.78
CA LEU A 281 -4.06 -10.02 -5.52
C LEU A 281 -3.09 -10.11 -6.71
N ILE A 282 -3.60 -10.07 -7.96
CA ILE A 282 -2.76 -10.01 -9.16
C ILE A 282 -1.89 -8.75 -9.15
N SER A 283 -2.47 -7.59 -8.84
CA SER A 283 -1.72 -6.33 -8.76
C SER A 283 -0.65 -6.36 -7.65
N LEU A 284 -0.97 -6.94 -6.49
CA LEU A 284 -0.09 -7.00 -5.32
C LEU A 284 1.12 -7.91 -5.50
N GLU A 285 1.09 -8.87 -6.41
CA GLU A 285 2.19 -9.82 -6.63
C GLU A 285 3.53 -9.11 -6.87
N ASN A 286 3.53 -8.01 -7.62
CA ASN A 286 4.74 -7.25 -7.94
C ASN A 286 5.31 -6.48 -6.72
N TYR A 287 4.47 -6.21 -5.72
CA TYR A 287 4.80 -5.34 -4.59
C TYR A 287 4.99 -6.08 -3.27
N TYR A 288 4.38 -7.26 -3.13
CA TYR A 288 4.26 -8.01 -1.88
C TYR A 288 5.58 -8.22 -1.13
N TRP A 289 6.66 -8.50 -1.85
CA TRP A 289 7.99 -8.77 -1.29
C TRP A 289 8.78 -7.50 -0.94
N ARG A 290 8.37 -6.33 -1.46
CA ARG A 290 9.09 -5.07 -1.32
C ARG A 290 8.48 -4.15 -0.26
N TYR A 291 7.15 -4.20 -0.08
CA TYR A 291 6.42 -3.27 0.77
C TYR A 291 5.67 -4.01 1.87
N THR A 292 5.79 -3.51 3.11
CA THR A 292 5.15 -4.15 4.27
C THR A 292 3.64 -4.02 4.19
N SER A 293 3.15 -2.86 3.75
CA SER A 293 1.72 -2.60 3.54
C SER A 293 1.10 -3.54 2.50
N ALA A 294 1.84 -3.90 1.45
CA ALA A 294 1.37 -4.86 0.46
C ALA A 294 1.14 -6.24 1.09
N SER A 295 2.06 -6.68 1.94
CA SER A 295 1.92 -7.93 2.69
C SER A 295 0.73 -7.91 3.65
N GLU A 296 0.51 -6.80 4.35
CA GLU A 296 -0.64 -6.64 5.24
C GLU A 296 -1.97 -6.58 4.46
N LEU A 297 -2.00 -5.97 3.28
CA LEU A 297 -3.16 -5.95 2.41
C LEU A 297 -3.49 -7.36 1.87
N VAL A 298 -2.49 -8.14 1.44
CA VAL A 298 -2.71 -9.54 1.04
C VAL A 298 -3.31 -10.34 2.19
N ASN A 299 -2.78 -10.21 3.41
CA ASN A 299 -3.35 -10.90 4.57
C ASN A 299 -4.79 -10.48 4.87
N MET A 300 -5.13 -9.19 4.74
CA MET A 300 -6.51 -8.71 4.87
C MET A 300 -7.43 -9.36 3.83
N ILE A 301 -7.01 -9.42 2.57
CA ILE A 301 -7.79 -10.04 1.48
C ILE A 301 -7.98 -11.53 1.76
N LEU A 302 -6.92 -12.24 2.16
CA LEU A 302 -6.99 -13.67 2.46
C LEU A 302 -7.95 -13.97 3.62
N SER A 303 -7.89 -13.18 4.70
CA SER A 303 -8.83 -13.33 5.83
C SER A 303 -10.29 -13.06 5.42
N PHE A 304 -10.52 -12.11 4.51
CA PHE A 304 -11.86 -11.88 3.96
C PHE A 304 -12.36 -13.05 3.09
N VAL A 305 -11.46 -13.71 2.36
CA VAL A 305 -11.74 -14.84 1.48
C VAL A 305 -12.07 -16.12 2.26
N GLU A 306 -11.56 -16.31 3.47
CA GLU A 306 -11.74 -17.53 4.28
C GLU A 306 -13.22 -17.97 4.36
N ASN A 307 -14.14 -17.02 4.56
CA ASN A 307 -15.58 -17.30 4.66
C ASN A 307 -16.34 -17.22 3.31
N LYS A 308 -15.64 -16.89 2.22
CA LYS A 308 -16.23 -16.55 0.90
C LYS A 308 -15.60 -17.33 -0.26
N ALA A 309 -14.80 -18.36 0.04
CA ALA A 309 -14.03 -19.13 -0.93
C ALA A 309 -14.88 -19.68 -2.09
N HIS A 310 -16.11 -20.12 -1.83
CA HIS A 310 -16.99 -20.63 -2.88
C HIS A 310 -17.36 -19.56 -3.93
N GLY A 311 -17.50 -18.30 -3.52
CA GLY A 311 -17.72 -17.18 -4.45
C GLY A 311 -16.45 -16.87 -5.24
N LEU A 312 -15.30 -16.85 -4.56
CA LEU A 312 -14.01 -16.57 -5.19
C LEU A 312 -13.68 -17.56 -6.31
N PHE A 313 -13.90 -18.87 -6.09
CA PHE A 313 -13.61 -19.90 -7.09
C PHE A 313 -14.47 -19.81 -8.35
N LYS A 314 -15.57 -19.06 -8.33
CA LYS A 314 -16.42 -18.82 -9.50
C LYS A 314 -15.97 -17.62 -10.33
N CYS A 315 -15.10 -16.77 -9.79
CA CYS A 315 -14.58 -15.61 -10.52
C CYS A 315 -13.64 -16.05 -11.65
N SER A 316 -13.83 -15.51 -12.85
CA SER A 316 -12.95 -15.77 -14.00
C SER A 316 -11.50 -15.38 -13.73
N GLU A 317 -11.32 -14.31 -12.97
CA GLU A 317 -10.03 -13.72 -12.62
C GLU A 317 -9.20 -14.63 -11.70
N PHE A 318 -9.84 -15.58 -11.02
CA PHE A 318 -9.14 -16.59 -10.22
C PHE A 318 -8.15 -17.40 -11.06
N LEU A 319 -8.51 -17.69 -12.32
CA LEU A 319 -7.66 -18.44 -13.26
C LEU A 319 -6.42 -17.65 -13.72
N ASN A 320 -6.39 -16.33 -13.47
CA ASN A 320 -5.27 -15.45 -13.81
C ASN A 320 -4.29 -15.23 -12.65
N LEU A 321 -4.61 -15.74 -11.45
CA LEU A 321 -3.69 -15.69 -10.30
C LEU A 321 -2.43 -16.51 -10.58
N SER A 322 -1.31 -16.09 -10.00
CA SER A 322 -0.08 -16.88 -10.01
C SER A 322 -0.17 -18.10 -9.09
N GLU A 323 0.75 -19.05 -9.29
CA GLU A 323 0.77 -20.28 -8.49
C GLU A 323 0.98 -19.98 -7.00
N SER A 324 1.87 -19.05 -6.70
CA SER A 324 2.16 -18.64 -5.31
C SER A 324 0.91 -18.07 -4.65
N MET A 325 0.16 -17.24 -5.36
CA MET A 325 -1.06 -16.64 -4.83
C MET A 325 -2.18 -17.68 -4.63
N VAL A 326 -2.33 -18.63 -5.55
CA VAL A 326 -3.27 -19.74 -5.39
C VAL A 326 -2.87 -20.61 -4.19
N GLN A 327 -1.58 -20.94 -4.04
CA GLN A 327 -1.10 -21.68 -2.87
C GLN A 327 -1.40 -20.93 -1.56
N MET A 328 -1.13 -19.62 -1.51
CA MET A 328 -1.45 -18.79 -0.34
C MET A 328 -2.93 -18.80 0.02
N ILE A 329 -3.83 -18.83 -0.97
CA ILE A 329 -5.28 -18.96 -0.75
C ILE A 329 -5.61 -20.37 -0.23
N MET A 330 -5.07 -21.41 -0.88
CA MET A 330 -5.40 -22.81 -0.57
C MET A 330 -4.87 -23.28 0.79
N CYS A 331 -3.77 -22.69 1.27
CA CYS A 331 -3.21 -22.95 2.60
C CYS A 331 -4.01 -22.30 3.74
N ARG A 332 -5.08 -21.53 3.46
CA ARG A 332 -5.95 -20.95 4.48
C ARG A 332 -7.03 -21.94 4.92
N GLU A 333 -7.59 -21.69 6.10
CA GLU A 333 -8.74 -22.40 6.64
C GLU A 333 -10.05 -21.95 5.95
N LEU A 334 -10.15 -22.21 4.65
CA LEU A 334 -11.31 -21.83 3.85
C LEU A 334 -12.54 -22.62 4.31
N GLN A 335 -13.66 -21.91 4.53
CA GLN A 335 -14.97 -22.47 4.82
C GLN A 335 -15.61 -23.03 3.54
N CYS A 336 -15.02 -24.09 3.00
CA CYS A 336 -15.57 -24.83 1.86
C CYS A 336 -15.19 -26.32 1.93
N PRO A 337 -16.00 -27.21 1.32
CA PRO A 337 -15.64 -28.62 1.20
C PRO A 337 -14.31 -28.81 0.47
N GLU A 338 -13.49 -29.75 0.91
CA GLU A 338 -12.17 -30.04 0.30
C GLU A 338 -12.30 -30.40 -1.19
N ILE A 339 -13.41 -31.03 -1.59
CA ILE A 339 -13.67 -31.30 -3.01
C ILE A 339 -13.74 -30.02 -3.86
N ARG A 340 -14.30 -28.91 -3.32
CA ARG A 340 -14.37 -27.63 -4.03
C ARG A 340 -12.99 -26.99 -4.19
N LYS A 341 -12.11 -27.16 -3.19
CA LYS A 341 -10.70 -26.76 -3.31
C LYS A 341 -10.02 -27.54 -4.43
N PHE A 342 -10.20 -28.87 -4.45
CA PHE A 342 -9.66 -29.73 -5.49
C PHE A 342 -10.14 -29.33 -6.89
N GLU A 343 -11.44 -29.12 -7.09
CA GLU A 343 -12.01 -28.68 -8.37
C GLU A 343 -11.43 -27.33 -8.81
N ALA A 344 -11.28 -26.37 -7.89
CA ALA A 344 -10.68 -25.07 -8.18
C ALA A 344 -9.19 -25.18 -8.57
N MET A 345 -8.41 -25.99 -7.84
CA MET A 345 -7.01 -26.29 -8.18
C MET A 345 -6.91 -26.96 -9.56
N LEU A 346 -7.79 -27.92 -9.84
CA LEU A 346 -7.84 -28.64 -11.10
C LEU A 346 -8.16 -27.71 -12.27
N ALA A 347 -9.16 -26.83 -12.12
CA ALA A 347 -9.55 -25.85 -13.12
C ALA A 347 -8.40 -24.86 -13.40
N TRP A 348 -7.76 -24.34 -12.35
CA TRP A 348 -6.62 -23.44 -12.46
C TRP A 348 -5.41 -24.11 -13.12
N ALA A 349 -5.05 -25.33 -12.73
CA ALA A 349 -3.92 -26.07 -13.30
C ALA A 349 -4.15 -26.37 -14.79
N LYS A 350 -5.36 -26.81 -15.18
CA LYS A 350 -5.73 -27.00 -16.58
C LYS A 350 -5.61 -25.70 -17.38
N HIS A 351 -6.06 -24.58 -16.83
CA HIS A 351 -5.97 -23.28 -17.49
C HIS A 351 -4.51 -22.83 -17.68
N LYS A 352 -3.68 -22.94 -16.64
CA LYS A 352 -2.24 -22.60 -16.70
C LYS A 352 -1.51 -23.42 -17.77
N VAL A 353 -1.76 -24.73 -17.78
CA VAL A 353 -1.15 -25.66 -18.74
C VAL A 353 -1.68 -25.41 -20.16
N ALA A 354 -2.96 -25.09 -20.33
CA ALA A 354 -3.52 -24.72 -21.62
C ALA A 354 -2.87 -23.46 -22.20
N LYS A 355 -2.54 -22.47 -21.36
CA LYS A 355 -1.83 -21.24 -21.76
C LYS A 355 -0.37 -21.50 -22.19
N MET A 356 0.22 -22.62 -21.76
CA MET A 356 1.58 -23.03 -22.15
C MET A 356 1.64 -23.77 -23.50
N LYS A 357 0.51 -24.18 -24.08
CA LYS A 357 0.41 -25.03 -25.29
C LYS A 357 0.96 -24.41 -26.60
N ASN A 358 1.69 -23.30 -26.55
CA ASN A 358 2.48 -22.83 -27.68
C ASN A 358 3.66 -23.78 -28.03
N HIS A 359 3.95 -24.80 -27.20
CA HIS A 359 4.81 -25.94 -27.54
C HIS A 359 4.20 -27.28 -27.03
N PRO A 360 3.66 -28.14 -27.91
CA PRO A 360 3.07 -29.41 -27.48
C PRO A 360 4.15 -30.49 -27.36
N SER A 361 4.51 -30.89 -26.13
CA SER A 361 5.37 -32.04 -25.86
C SER A 361 4.91 -32.76 -24.58
N LYS A 362 5.52 -33.91 -24.28
CA LYS A 362 5.35 -34.66 -23.01
C LYS A 362 5.51 -33.76 -21.76
N ASP A 363 6.17 -32.62 -21.89
CA ASP A 363 6.37 -31.64 -20.82
C ASP A 363 5.04 -31.08 -20.29
N THR A 364 4.01 -30.92 -21.14
CA THR A 364 2.73 -30.33 -20.72
C THR A 364 1.97 -31.19 -19.71
N GLN A 365 1.99 -32.52 -19.88
CA GLN A 365 1.36 -33.46 -18.96
C GLN A 365 2.16 -33.60 -17.67
N PHE A 366 3.49 -33.64 -17.77
CA PHE A 366 4.38 -33.66 -16.62
C PHE A 366 4.23 -32.40 -15.75
N GLU A 367 4.20 -31.22 -16.38
CA GLU A 367 3.96 -29.94 -15.69
C GLU A 367 2.61 -29.91 -14.98
N PHE A 368 1.55 -30.44 -15.62
CA PHE A 368 0.24 -30.57 -14.97
C PHE A 368 0.31 -31.43 -13.70
N GLU A 369 0.96 -32.60 -13.78
CA GLU A 369 1.13 -33.50 -12.63
C GLU A 369 1.95 -32.84 -11.52
N CYS A 370 3.05 -32.18 -11.83
CA CYS A 370 3.87 -31.46 -10.86
C CYS A 370 3.11 -30.29 -10.20
N ILE A 371 2.32 -29.52 -10.96
CA ILE A 371 1.48 -28.45 -10.41
C ILE A 371 0.45 -29.03 -9.45
N MET A 372 -0.26 -30.10 -9.86
CA MET A 372 -1.28 -30.72 -9.02
C MET A 372 -0.68 -31.35 -7.77
N GLU A 373 0.50 -31.96 -7.85
CA GLU A 373 1.23 -32.47 -6.68
C GLU A 373 1.54 -31.35 -5.67
N ARG A 374 2.02 -30.19 -6.14
CA ARG A 374 2.28 -29.03 -5.27
C ARG A 374 1.01 -28.43 -4.66
N LEU A 375 -0.04 -28.23 -5.46
CA LEU A 375 -1.29 -27.64 -4.99
C LEU A 375 -2.04 -28.52 -4.00
N THR A 376 -2.04 -29.84 -4.23
CA THR A 376 -2.79 -30.79 -3.41
C THR A 376 -2.00 -31.32 -2.22
N ARG A 377 -0.75 -30.86 -2.00
CA ARG A 377 0.09 -31.35 -0.90
C ARG A 377 -0.60 -31.20 0.46
N ASP A 378 -1.21 -30.04 0.68
CA ASP A 378 -1.84 -29.67 1.96
C ASP A 378 -3.37 -29.89 1.94
N LEU A 379 -3.90 -30.50 0.87
CA LEU A 379 -5.32 -30.82 0.72
C LEU A 379 -5.69 -32.05 1.56
N ASN A 380 -6.75 -31.94 2.36
CA ASN A 380 -7.18 -33.05 3.22
C ASN A 380 -8.10 -34.01 2.46
N LEU A 381 -7.49 -34.93 1.71
CA LEU A 381 -8.20 -35.94 0.91
C LEU A 381 -9.15 -36.82 1.74
N CYS A 382 -8.87 -37.04 3.03
CA CYS A 382 -9.73 -37.83 3.92
C CYS A 382 -11.10 -37.17 4.16
N ARG A 383 -11.23 -35.86 3.94
CA ARG A 383 -12.51 -35.13 4.05
C ARG A 383 -13.31 -35.09 2.73
N ILE A 384 -12.78 -35.64 1.64
CA ILE A 384 -13.52 -35.82 0.39
C ILE A 384 -14.27 -37.15 0.45
N SER A 385 -15.53 -37.21 0.00
CA SER A 385 -16.28 -38.48 0.05
C SER A 385 -15.68 -39.55 -0.89
N PRO A 386 -15.79 -40.85 -0.58
CA PRO A 386 -15.35 -41.92 -1.47
C PRO A 386 -15.97 -41.83 -2.87
N SER A 387 -17.25 -41.47 -2.96
CA SER A 387 -17.95 -41.28 -4.22
C SER A 387 -17.34 -40.16 -5.07
N GLU A 388 -16.96 -39.04 -4.46
CA GLU A 388 -16.32 -37.91 -5.16
C GLU A 388 -14.87 -38.23 -5.53
N LEU A 389 -14.15 -38.96 -4.68
CA LEU A 389 -12.81 -39.46 -5.01
C LEU A 389 -12.83 -40.33 -6.27
N LEU A 390 -13.81 -41.21 -6.40
CA LEU A 390 -13.92 -42.12 -7.55
C LEU A 390 -14.53 -41.47 -8.80
N SER A 391 -15.47 -40.54 -8.65
CA SER A 391 -16.17 -39.92 -9.78
C SER A 391 -15.51 -38.64 -10.32
N ILE A 392 -14.77 -37.90 -9.47
CA ILE A 392 -14.18 -36.61 -9.84
C ILE A 392 -12.64 -36.70 -9.82
N VAL A 393 -12.06 -37.17 -8.70
CA VAL A 393 -10.61 -37.13 -8.50
C VAL A 393 -9.89 -38.17 -9.35
N LEU A 394 -10.32 -39.44 -9.31
CA LEU A 394 -9.70 -40.53 -10.07
C LEU A 394 -9.72 -40.30 -11.59
N PRO A 395 -10.85 -39.92 -12.23
CA PRO A 395 -10.88 -39.70 -13.68
C PRO A 395 -10.06 -38.48 -14.12
N SER A 396 -9.81 -37.52 -13.21
CA SER A 396 -9.02 -36.32 -13.52
C SER A 396 -7.54 -36.62 -13.78
N LYS A 397 -7.03 -37.78 -13.33
CA LYS A 397 -5.60 -38.16 -13.35
C LYS A 397 -4.66 -37.12 -12.70
N ALA A 398 -5.20 -36.26 -11.83
CA ALA A 398 -4.43 -35.22 -11.15
C ALA A 398 -3.64 -35.74 -9.94
N LEU A 399 -4.01 -36.90 -9.41
CA LEU A 399 -3.34 -37.59 -8.31
C LEU A 399 -2.96 -39.00 -8.73
N LYS A 400 -1.85 -39.50 -8.18
CA LYS A 400 -1.45 -40.90 -8.35
C LYS A 400 -2.52 -41.82 -7.75
N ASN A 401 -2.82 -42.90 -8.45
CA ASN A 401 -3.79 -43.90 -8.00
C ASN A 401 -3.45 -44.45 -6.61
N GLU A 402 -2.16 -44.64 -6.31
CA GLU A 402 -1.67 -45.06 -4.99
C GLU A 402 -2.17 -44.15 -3.87
N ARG A 403 -2.02 -42.82 -4.03
CA ARG A 403 -2.46 -41.83 -3.03
C ARG A 403 -3.98 -41.85 -2.82
N ILE A 404 -4.75 -42.10 -3.89
CA ILE A 404 -6.22 -42.23 -3.80
C ILE A 404 -6.58 -43.50 -3.03
N MET A 405 -5.94 -44.63 -3.35
CA MET A 405 -6.19 -45.91 -2.67
C MET A 405 -5.79 -45.88 -1.20
N GLU A 406 -4.65 -45.28 -0.86
CA GLU A 406 -4.22 -45.04 0.53
C GLU A 406 -5.26 -44.20 1.28
N THR A 407 -5.79 -43.14 0.66
CA THR A 407 -6.83 -42.29 1.27
C THR A 407 -8.11 -43.10 1.54
N LEU A 408 -8.57 -43.89 0.57
CA LEU A 408 -9.75 -44.74 0.73
C LEU A 408 -9.56 -45.76 1.86
N MET A 409 -8.37 -46.38 1.94
CA MET A 409 -8.04 -47.31 3.01
C MET A 409 -8.03 -46.62 4.38
N MET A 410 -7.46 -45.41 4.48
CA MET A 410 -7.51 -44.59 5.70
C MET A 410 -8.95 -44.27 6.10
N GLN A 411 -9.82 -43.88 5.17
CA GLN A 411 -11.23 -43.58 5.44
C GLN A 411 -12.00 -44.79 5.97
N VAL A 412 -11.72 -45.98 5.44
CA VAL A 412 -12.28 -47.25 5.94
C VAL A 412 -11.80 -47.51 7.37
N ASN A 413 -10.50 -47.36 7.65
CA ASN A 413 -9.93 -47.59 8.97
C ASN A 413 -10.46 -46.62 10.04
N LEU A 414 -10.69 -45.36 9.66
CA LEU A 414 -11.28 -44.35 10.53
C LEU A 414 -12.79 -44.55 10.75
N GLY A 415 -13.43 -45.44 10.00
CA GLY A 415 -14.87 -45.69 10.07
C GLY A 415 -15.74 -44.53 9.58
N THR A 416 -15.14 -43.53 8.92
CA THR A 416 -15.79 -42.27 8.51
C THR A 416 -16.93 -42.48 7.53
N TYR A 417 -16.90 -43.57 6.75
CA TYR A 417 -17.90 -43.93 5.75
C TYR A 417 -18.30 -45.40 5.86
N ARG A 418 -18.58 -45.89 7.09
CA ARG A 418 -19.13 -47.24 7.27
C ARG A 418 -20.47 -47.35 6.52
N MET A 419 -20.51 -48.24 5.53
CA MET A 419 -21.77 -48.67 4.94
C MET A 419 -22.44 -49.67 5.88
N GLN A 420 -23.44 -49.23 6.63
CA GLN A 420 -24.24 -50.09 7.52
C GLN A 420 -24.78 -51.32 6.77
N GLU A 421 -25.22 -51.16 5.52
CA GLU A 421 -25.71 -52.26 4.67
C GLU A 421 -24.66 -53.36 4.45
N LEU A 422 -23.38 -53.00 4.34
CA LEU A 422 -22.28 -53.95 4.16
C LEU A 422 -21.92 -54.66 5.47
N ASP A 423 -22.07 -53.97 6.60
CA ASP A 423 -21.89 -54.55 7.93
C ASP A 423 -23.05 -55.49 8.29
N GLU A 424 -24.29 -55.13 7.94
CA GLU A 424 -25.48 -55.96 8.03
C GLU A 424 -25.37 -57.20 7.13
N TYR A 425 -24.92 -57.03 5.88
CA TYR A 425 -24.65 -58.14 4.98
C TYR A 425 -23.54 -59.08 5.51
N ARG A 426 -22.46 -58.52 6.09
CA ARG A 426 -21.40 -59.32 6.75
C ARG A 426 -21.90 -60.01 8.02
N GLN A 427 -22.87 -59.45 8.73
CA GLN A 427 -23.53 -60.12 9.85
C GLN A 427 -24.46 -61.24 9.36
N GLN A 428 -25.21 -61.01 8.29
CA GLN A 428 -26.05 -62.04 7.67
C GLN A 428 -25.23 -63.22 7.16
N LEU A 429 -24.11 -62.99 6.46
CA LEU A 429 -23.18 -64.04 6.04
C LEU A 429 -22.64 -64.84 7.24
N ARG A 430 -22.19 -64.15 8.30
CA ARG A 430 -21.73 -64.83 9.53
C ARG A 430 -22.83 -65.64 10.22
N SER A 431 -24.07 -65.17 10.17
CA SER A 431 -25.22 -65.91 10.72
C SER A 431 -25.56 -67.14 9.86
N GLN A 432 -25.44 -67.06 8.53
CA GLN A 432 -25.64 -68.18 7.63
C GLN A 432 -24.57 -69.26 7.81
N ASP A 433 -23.29 -68.87 7.85
CA ASP A 433 -22.17 -69.80 8.09
C ASP A 433 -22.28 -70.53 9.44
N SER A 434 -22.75 -69.81 10.48
CA SER A 434 -22.95 -70.42 11.81
C SER A 434 -24.16 -71.35 11.86
N THR A 435 -25.24 -71.06 11.12
CA THR A 435 -26.37 -71.98 10.96
C THR A 435 -26.02 -73.23 10.14
N GLU A 436 -25.22 -73.11 9.08
CA GLU A 436 -24.77 -74.26 8.30
C GLU A 436 -23.82 -75.17 9.11
N ALA A 437 -22.94 -74.57 9.92
CA ALA A 437 -22.09 -75.31 10.85
C ALA A 437 -22.90 -76.07 11.93
N THR A 438 -24.01 -75.51 12.41
CA THR A 438 -24.88 -76.22 13.39
C THR A 438 -25.68 -77.35 12.74
N VAL A 439 -26.11 -77.19 11.48
CA VAL A 439 -26.84 -78.21 10.73
C VAL A 439 -25.94 -79.41 10.34
N GLN A 440 -24.66 -79.19 10.03
CA GLN A 440 -23.71 -80.28 9.79
C GLN A 440 -23.42 -81.10 11.05
N VAL A 441 -23.36 -80.48 12.23
CA VAL A 441 -23.18 -81.19 13.52
C VAL A 441 -24.40 -82.07 13.85
N HIS A 442 -25.61 -81.67 13.44
CA HIS A 442 -26.84 -82.46 13.65
C HIS A 442 -27.07 -83.58 12.63
N ARG A 443 -26.36 -83.60 11.50
CA ARG A 443 -26.47 -84.67 10.47
C ARG A 443 -25.40 -85.76 10.57
N GLY A 444 -24.41 -85.60 11.45
CA GLY A 444 -23.31 -86.55 11.64
C GLY A 444 -23.30 -87.26 13.01
N GLY A 445 -24.37 -87.16 13.79
CA GLY A 445 -24.54 -87.81 15.10
C GLY A 445 -25.35 -89.09 15.04
#